data_AF-A0AAW2TPW0-F1
#
_entry.id   AF-A0AAW2TPW0-F1
#
_cell.length_a   1.000
_cell.length_b   1.000
_cell.length_c   1.000
_cell.angle_alpha   90.00
_cell.angle_beta   90.00
_cell.angle_gamma   90.00
#
_symmetry.space_group_name_H-M   'P 1'
#
loop_
_entity.id
_entity.type
_entity.pdbx_description
1 polymer ?
#
loop_
_entity_poly.entity_id
_entity_poly.type
_entity_poly.pdbx_seq_one_letter_code
_entity_poly.pdbx_strand_id
1 'polypeptide(L)'
;MRGTPGYLAPEWINGVITEKVDVYSFGVVLLEIVCGRKNFEQSRPEEERHLLRLFQKKAENGQWLDLTDKCCEDLQAKGAEVEEMMQIAAWCLQSDYANRPSMSMVVKVLEGVKDVHRILIIASQFLSIQLAELQKVVVKMILRYVHRFYQGRGDLSALGSNSSCFCSNGSLILQENRIVCRKNGSLW
;
A
#
# COMPACT_ATOMS: atom_id res chain seq x y z
N MET A 1 -6.30 8.73 23.56
CA MET A 1 -6.03 8.71 22.11
C MET A 1 -6.49 10.05 21.53
N ARG A 2 -5.64 10.80 20.83
CA ARG A 2 -6.02 12.04 20.12
C ARG A 2 -5.60 11.90 18.66
N GLY A 3 -6.49 12.24 17.73
CA GLY A 3 -6.27 12.09 16.30
C GLY A 3 -7.55 11.75 15.53
N THR A 4 -7.58 12.04 14.23
CA THR A 4 -8.74 11.76 13.36
C THR A 4 -8.59 10.37 12.72
N PRO A 5 -9.48 9.41 13.02
CA PRO A 5 -9.45 8.09 12.39
C PRO A 5 -9.43 8.18 10.86
N GLY A 6 -8.59 7.37 10.22
CA GLY A 6 -8.38 7.39 8.77
C GLY A 6 -7.21 8.25 8.29
N TYR A 7 -6.72 9.19 9.10
CA TYR A 7 -5.55 10.02 8.78
C TYR A 7 -4.31 9.64 9.59
N LEU A 8 -4.47 8.72 10.55
CA LEU A 8 -3.40 8.29 11.44
C LEU A 8 -2.46 7.32 10.73
N ALA A 9 -1.16 7.58 10.88
CA ALA A 9 -0.12 6.69 10.41
C ALA A 9 -0.19 5.33 11.14
N PRO A 10 0.14 4.21 10.45
CA PRO A 10 0.01 2.86 11.03
C PRO A 10 0.85 2.66 12.30
N GLU A 11 2.03 3.28 12.39
CA GLU A 11 2.92 3.19 13.54
C GLU A 11 2.40 3.92 14.79
N TRP A 12 1.38 4.77 14.63
CA TRP A 12 0.74 5.47 15.75
C TRP A 12 0.16 4.48 16.78
N ILE A 13 -0.30 3.32 16.32
CA ILE A 13 -0.83 2.24 17.17
C ILE A 13 0.26 1.67 18.09
N ASN A 14 1.51 1.68 17.63
CA ASN A 14 2.67 1.19 18.37
C ASN A 14 3.25 2.25 19.33
N GLY A 15 2.65 3.43 19.41
CA GLY A 15 3.12 4.55 20.25
C GLY A 15 4.36 5.26 19.71
N VAL A 16 4.78 4.97 18.47
CA VAL A 16 5.90 5.66 17.82
C VAL A 16 5.37 6.95 17.21
N ILE A 17 5.67 8.08 17.85
CA ILE A 17 5.27 9.41 17.39
C ILE A 17 6.52 10.13 16.90
N THR A 18 6.58 10.41 15.61
CA THR A 18 7.63 11.18 14.96
C THR A 18 7.00 12.22 14.04
N GLU A 19 7.77 13.18 13.53
CA GLU A 19 7.33 14.12 12.49
C GLU A 19 6.77 13.42 11.22
N LYS A 20 7.08 12.14 11.00
CA LYS A 20 6.63 11.36 9.84
C LYS A 20 5.15 10.98 9.90
N VAL A 21 4.52 11.07 11.06
CA VAL A 21 3.08 10.84 11.20
C VAL A 21 2.29 11.96 10.52
N ASP A 22 2.80 13.20 10.57
CA ASP A 22 2.21 14.35 9.90
C ASP A 22 2.38 14.25 8.37
N VAL A 23 3.53 13.74 7.91
CA VAL A 23 3.76 13.44 6.49
C VAL A 23 2.73 12.44 5.96
N TYR A 24 2.41 11.41 6.74
CA TYR A 24 1.40 10.42 6.36
C TYR A 24 0.00 11.06 6.26
N SER A 25 -0.40 11.82 7.27
CA SER A 25 -1.68 12.53 7.27
C SER A 25 -1.79 13.50 6.08
N PHE A 26 -0.70 14.19 5.74
CA PHE A 26 -0.62 15.02 4.53
C PHE A 26 -0.82 14.20 3.26
N GLY A 27 -0.22 13.02 3.14
CA GLY A 27 -0.43 12.12 2.01
C GLY A 27 -1.90 11.72 1.81
N VAL A 28 -2.64 11.49 2.90
CA VAL A 28 -4.08 11.21 2.84
C VAL A 28 -4.85 12.43 2.31
N VAL A 29 -4.57 13.63 2.82
CA VAL A 29 -5.21 14.87 2.35
C VAL A 29 -4.88 15.15 0.89
N LEU A 30 -3.65 14.90 0.46
CA LEU A 30 -3.25 15.08 -0.94
C LEU A 30 -4.04 14.16 -1.87
N LEU A 31 -4.31 12.90 -1.46
CA LEU A 31 -5.20 12.02 -2.21
C LEU A 31 -6.63 12.54 -2.28
N GLU A 32 -7.17 13.10 -1.19
CA GLU A 32 -8.52 13.65 -1.19
C GLU A 32 -8.67 14.81 -2.17
N ILE A 33 -7.64 15.68 -2.25
CA ILE A 33 -7.58 16.80 -3.19
C ILE A 33 -7.56 16.28 -4.62
N VAL A 34 -6.64 15.36 -4.95
CA VAL A 34 -6.47 14.86 -6.32
C VAL A 34 -7.67 14.02 -6.79
N CYS A 35 -8.29 13.26 -5.89
CA CYS A 35 -9.43 12.40 -6.20
C CYS A 35 -10.77 13.11 -6.04
N GLY A 36 -10.80 14.36 -5.55
CA GLY A 36 -12.02 15.14 -5.32
C GLY A 36 -12.99 14.48 -4.33
N ARG A 37 -12.48 13.65 -3.41
CA ARG A 37 -13.30 12.77 -2.58
C ARG A 37 -12.70 12.59 -1.19
N LYS A 38 -13.57 12.50 -0.18
CA LYS A 38 -13.19 12.15 1.19
C LYS A 38 -12.59 10.74 1.29
N ASN A 39 -11.64 10.58 2.21
CA ASN A 39 -10.97 9.31 2.49
C ASN A 39 -11.94 8.21 2.95
N PHE A 40 -13.02 8.60 3.63
CA PHE A 40 -14.13 7.71 3.94
C PHE A 40 -15.45 8.33 3.49
N GLU A 41 -16.22 7.57 2.71
CA GLU A 41 -17.53 8.01 2.24
C GLU A 41 -18.50 6.82 2.20
N GLN A 42 -19.51 6.87 3.06
CA GLN A 42 -20.46 5.76 3.28
C GLN A 42 -21.44 5.55 2.12
N SER A 43 -21.72 6.58 1.32
CA SER A 43 -22.63 6.52 0.17
C SER A 43 -22.11 5.65 -0.99
N ARG A 44 -20.84 5.24 -0.95
CA ARG A 44 -20.20 4.44 -2.00
C ARG A 44 -20.28 2.93 -1.76
N PRO A 45 -20.10 2.12 -2.82
CA PRO A 45 -19.96 0.67 -2.69
C PRO A 45 -18.90 0.31 -1.65
N GLU A 46 -19.10 -0.79 -0.93
CA GLU A 46 -18.24 -1.21 0.18
C GLU A 46 -16.76 -1.28 -0.22
N GLU A 47 -16.47 -1.77 -1.43
CA GLU A 47 -15.12 -1.88 -1.98
C GLU A 47 -14.43 -0.54 -2.24
N GLU A 48 -15.20 0.53 -2.36
CA GLU A 48 -14.74 1.89 -2.65
C GLU A 48 -14.89 2.85 -1.47
N ARG A 49 -15.51 2.46 -0.34
CA ARG A 49 -15.77 3.39 0.78
C ARG A 49 -14.50 4.04 1.33
N HIS A 50 -13.38 3.33 1.30
CA HIS A 50 -12.08 3.80 1.77
C HIS A 50 -11.17 4.17 0.60
N LEU A 51 -10.95 5.47 0.39
CA LEU A 51 -10.12 5.98 -0.71
C LEU A 51 -8.69 5.44 -0.63
N LEU A 52 -8.08 5.46 0.55
CA LEU A 52 -6.71 4.99 0.73
C LEU A 52 -6.54 3.51 0.34
N ARG A 53 -7.52 2.65 0.69
CA ARG A 53 -7.49 1.23 0.33
C ARG A 53 -7.67 1.03 -1.18
N LEU A 54 -8.57 1.82 -1.77
CA LEU A 54 -8.79 1.80 -3.21
C LEU A 54 -7.55 2.28 -3.98
N PHE A 55 -6.90 3.33 -3.49
CA PHE A 55 -5.63 3.86 -4.00
C PHE A 55 -4.54 2.80 -3.99
N GLN A 56 -4.32 2.12 -2.87
CA GLN A 56 -3.37 1.01 -2.78
C GLN A 56 -3.69 -0.06 -3.82
N LYS A 57 -4.93 -0.57 -3.86
CA LYS A 57 -5.36 -1.60 -4.83
C LYS A 57 -5.14 -1.18 -6.29
N LYS A 58 -5.38 0.09 -6.63
CA LYS A 58 -5.19 0.63 -7.98
C LYS A 58 -3.72 0.85 -8.30
N ALA A 59 -2.91 1.29 -7.33
CA ALA A 59 -1.47 1.42 -7.47
C ALA A 59 -0.81 0.06 -7.75
N GLU A 60 -1.25 -1.03 -7.10
CA GLU A 60 -0.76 -2.39 -7.36
C GLU A 60 -1.00 -2.84 -8.81
N ASN A 61 -2.05 -2.31 -9.45
CA ASN A 61 -2.39 -2.64 -10.85
C ASN A 61 -1.85 -1.60 -11.86
N GLY A 62 -1.11 -0.58 -11.41
CA GLY A 62 -0.66 0.53 -12.27
C GLY A 62 -1.79 1.45 -12.77
N GLN A 63 -2.95 1.43 -12.09
CA GLN A 63 -4.19 2.09 -12.51
C GLN A 63 -4.60 3.29 -11.61
N TRP A 64 -3.67 3.86 -10.87
CA TRP A 64 -3.92 5.01 -9.99
C TRP A 64 -4.50 6.26 -10.68
N LEU A 65 -4.23 6.49 -11.97
CA LEU A 65 -4.83 7.60 -12.73
C LEU A 65 -6.35 7.44 -12.89
N ASP A 66 -6.90 6.23 -12.73
CA ASP A 66 -8.35 6.02 -12.77
C ASP A 66 -9.10 6.72 -11.61
N LEU A 67 -8.36 7.10 -10.56
CA LEU A 67 -8.92 7.67 -9.33
C LEU A 67 -9.00 9.19 -9.34
N THR A 68 -8.33 9.86 -10.28
CA THR A 68 -8.29 11.32 -10.34
C THR A 68 -9.68 11.89 -10.58
N ASP A 69 -9.98 13.03 -9.96
CA ASP A 69 -11.27 13.69 -10.13
C ASP A 69 -11.47 14.10 -11.58
N LYS A 70 -12.43 13.45 -12.24
CA LYS A 70 -12.78 13.73 -13.63
C LYS A 70 -13.64 14.99 -13.76
N CYS A 71 -14.12 15.57 -12.66
CA CYS A 71 -14.98 16.75 -12.68
C CYS A 71 -14.19 18.06 -12.65
N CYS A 72 -12.89 18.03 -12.40
CA CYS A 72 -12.04 19.22 -12.37
C CYS A 72 -11.33 19.41 -13.71
N GLU A 73 -11.81 20.36 -14.51
CA GLU A 73 -11.23 20.68 -15.84
C GLU A 73 -9.75 21.10 -15.73
N ASP A 74 -9.38 21.81 -14.67
CA ASP A 74 -7.99 22.23 -14.41
C ASP A 74 -7.05 21.03 -14.15
N LEU A 75 -7.52 20.00 -13.43
CA LEU A 75 -6.78 18.77 -13.19
C LEU A 75 -6.65 17.94 -14.49
N GLN A 76 -7.69 17.91 -15.33
CA GLN A 76 -7.63 17.23 -16.62
C GLN A 76 -6.66 17.88 -17.61
N ALA A 77 -6.61 19.21 -17.64
CA ALA A 77 -5.70 19.96 -18.52
C ALA A 77 -4.21 19.77 -18.15
N LYS A 78 -3.92 19.34 -16.91
CA LYS A 78 -2.58 19.26 -16.32
C LYS A 78 -2.21 17.84 -15.88
N GLY A 79 -2.56 16.82 -16.68
CA GLY A 79 -2.38 15.41 -16.32
C GLY A 79 -1.00 15.01 -15.78
N ALA A 80 0.09 15.61 -16.26
CA ALA A 80 1.45 15.35 -15.76
C ALA A 80 1.67 15.86 -14.31
N GLU A 81 1.10 17.02 -13.96
CA GLU A 81 1.18 17.56 -12.59
C GLU A 81 0.34 16.71 -11.64
N VAL A 82 -0.80 16.18 -12.10
CA VAL A 82 -1.67 15.28 -11.34
C VAL A 82 -0.97 13.94 -11.06
N GLU A 83 -0.31 13.38 -12.07
CA GLU A 83 0.50 12.18 -11.90
C GLU A 83 1.61 12.39 -10.86
N GLU A 84 2.29 13.54 -10.89
CA GLU A 84 3.31 13.89 -9.91
C GLU A 84 2.73 14.00 -8.49
N MET A 85 1.57 14.66 -8.33
CA MET A 85 0.89 14.73 -7.03
C MET A 85 0.51 13.34 -6.49
N MET A 86 0.06 12.43 -7.36
CA MET A 86 -0.24 11.05 -6.99
C MET A 86 1.01 10.28 -6.54
N GLN A 87 2.16 10.52 -7.19
CA GLN A 87 3.44 9.92 -6.80
C GLN A 87 3.92 10.46 -5.44
N ILE A 88 3.78 11.77 -5.20
CA ILE A 88 4.10 12.37 -3.90
C ILE A 88 3.20 11.79 -2.80
N ALA A 89 1.90 11.64 -3.07
CA ALA A 89 0.98 11.02 -2.13
C ALA A 89 1.40 9.58 -1.81
N ALA A 90 1.76 8.78 -2.82
CA ALA A 90 2.27 7.41 -2.64
C ALA A 90 3.54 7.36 -1.77
N TRP A 91 4.42 8.36 -1.92
CA TRP A 91 5.66 8.45 -1.14
C TRP A 91 5.41 8.83 0.31
N CYS A 92 4.44 9.71 0.57
CA CYS A 92 4.03 10.07 1.92
C CYS A 92 3.32 8.93 2.66
N LEU A 93 2.65 8.04 1.92
CA LEU A 93 1.83 6.95 2.47
C LEU A 93 2.57 5.62 2.65
N GLN A 94 3.90 5.62 2.59
CA GLN A 94 4.72 4.43 2.83
C GLN A 94 4.46 3.86 4.22
N SER A 95 4.33 2.53 4.29
CA SER A 95 4.09 1.81 5.56
C SER A 95 5.24 2.01 6.54
N ASP A 96 6.47 1.96 6.04
CA ASP A 96 7.67 2.25 6.81
C ASP A 96 7.92 3.77 6.83
N TYR A 97 7.88 4.36 8.02
CA TYR A 97 8.06 5.79 8.22
C TYR A 97 9.47 6.27 7.87
N ALA A 98 10.48 5.39 7.86
CA ALA A 98 11.84 5.73 7.46
C ALA A 98 11.95 6.06 5.96
N ASN A 99 11.07 5.45 5.14
CA ASN A 99 11.03 5.66 3.68
C ASN A 99 10.21 6.89 3.28
N ARG A 100 9.45 7.48 4.21
CA ARG A 100 8.68 8.70 3.93
C ARG A 100 9.63 9.89 3.78
N PRO A 101 9.31 10.88 2.93
CA PRO A 101 10.09 12.12 2.80
C PRO A 101 10.03 12.98 4.07
N SER A 102 10.90 13.97 4.18
CA SER A 102 10.66 15.09 5.11
C SER A 102 9.61 16.04 4.51
N MET A 103 8.85 16.74 5.34
CA MET A 103 7.89 17.76 4.83
C MET A 103 8.59 18.85 4.01
N SER A 104 9.80 19.25 4.40
CA SER A 104 10.61 20.18 3.61
C SER A 104 10.90 19.68 2.21
N MET A 105 11.06 18.37 2.04
CA MET A 105 11.25 17.76 0.73
C MET A 105 9.96 17.73 -0.07
N VAL A 106 8.84 17.36 0.57
CA VAL A 106 7.50 17.39 -0.05
C VAL A 106 7.19 18.78 -0.62
N VAL A 107 7.40 19.84 0.18
CA VAL A 107 7.15 21.23 -0.26
C VAL A 107 8.04 21.60 -1.46
N LYS A 108 9.35 21.30 -1.41
CA LYS A 108 10.25 21.53 -2.55
C LYS A 108 9.80 20.81 -3.82
N VAL A 109 9.23 19.61 -3.68
CA VAL A 109 8.67 18.82 -4.79
C VAL A 109 7.31 19.36 -5.24
N LEU A 110 6.57 20.09 -4.42
CA LEU A 110 5.34 20.76 -4.87
C LEU A 110 5.60 22.13 -5.51
N GLU A 111 6.61 22.88 -5.04
CA GLU A 111 6.95 24.25 -5.52
C GLU A 111 7.62 24.32 -6.91
N GLY A 112 7.67 23.21 -7.64
CA GLY A 112 8.30 23.16 -8.97
C GLY A 112 9.82 23.40 -9.00
N VAL A 113 10.56 23.32 -7.88
CA VAL A 113 12.03 23.42 -7.89
C VAL A 113 12.61 22.23 -8.68
N LYS A 114 12.90 22.47 -9.96
CA LYS A 114 13.39 21.47 -10.94
C LYS A 114 14.84 21.10 -10.67
N ASP A 115 15.05 20.14 -9.77
CA ASP A 115 16.36 19.54 -9.53
C ASP A 115 16.41 18.13 -10.15
N VAL A 116 17.55 17.72 -10.70
CA VAL A 116 17.82 16.33 -11.14
C VAL A 116 17.59 15.36 -9.97
N HIS A 117 17.84 15.83 -8.76
CA HIS A 117 17.56 15.11 -7.52
C HIS A 117 16.06 14.78 -7.34
N ARG A 118 15.16 15.60 -7.89
CA ARG A 118 13.71 15.41 -7.87
C ARG A 118 13.29 14.21 -8.74
N ILE A 119 13.86 14.13 -9.94
CA ILE A 119 13.64 13.05 -10.90
C ILE A 119 14.18 11.74 -10.32
N LEU A 120 15.40 11.75 -9.75
CA LEU A 120 15.99 10.57 -9.14
C LEU A 120 15.18 10.07 -7.94
N ILE A 121 14.67 10.97 -7.11
CA ILE A 121 13.87 10.61 -5.94
C ILE A 121 12.53 9.99 -6.34
N ILE A 122 11.78 10.67 -7.21
CA ILE A 122 10.47 10.18 -7.66
C ILE A 122 10.66 8.86 -8.43
N ALA A 123 11.68 8.77 -9.30
CA ALA A 123 11.98 7.55 -10.04
C ALA A 123 12.46 6.41 -9.13
N SER A 124 13.28 6.68 -8.11
CA SER A 124 13.71 5.66 -7.15
C SER A 124 12.56 5.16 -6.29
N GLN A 125 11.64 6.04 -5.93
CA GLN A 125 10.43 5.67 -5.20
C GLN A 125 9.49 4.86 -6.09
N PHE A 126 9.30 5.27 -7.35
CA PHE A 126 8.52 4.53 -8.34
C PHE A 126 9.08 3.14 -8.56
N LEU A 127 10.42 3.02 -8.67
CA LEU A 127 11.12 1.74 -8.77
C LEU A 127 10.91 0.91 -7.49
N SER A 128 10.96 1.51 -6.30
CA SER A 128 10.74 0.80 -5.04
C SER A 128 9.29 0.32 -4.87
N ILE A 129 8.31 1.12 -5.30
CA ILE A 129 6.90 0.74 -5.36
C ILE A 129 6.74 -0.40 -6.36
N GLN A 130 7.25 -0.27 -7.59
CA GLN A 130 7.19 -1.36 -8.59
C GLN A 130 7.98 -2.61 -8.18
N LEU A 131 9.07 -2.49 -7.44
CA LEU A 131 9.82 -3.64 -6.90
C LEU A 131 9.00 -4.34 -5.81
N ALA A 132 8.35 -3.58 -4.92
CA ALA A 132 7.42 -4.12 -3.93
C ALA A 132 6.21 -4.77 -4.60
N GLU A 133 5.69 -4.19 -5.70
CA GLU A 133 4.63 -4.78 -6.50
C GLU A 133 5.08 -6.04 -7.25
N LEU A 134 6.29 -6.07 -7.79
CA LEU A 134 6.88 -7.27 -8.39
C LEU A 134 7.04 -8.37 -7.33
N GLN A 135 7.49 -8.02 -6.13
CA GLN A 135 7.58 -8.97 -5.01
C GLN A 135 6.19 -9.49 -4.61
N LYS A 136 5.18 -8.64 -4.50
CA LYS A 136 3.79 -9.06 -4.21
C LYS A 136 3.20 -9.93 -5.32
N VAL A 137 3.44 -9.61 -6.59
CA VAL A 137 2.99 -10.40 -7.74
C VAL A 137 3.67 -11.77 -7.72
N VAL A 138 4.99 -11.83 -7.50
CA VAL A 138 5.74 -13.07 -7.37
C VAL A 138 5.26 -13.89 -6.18
N VAL A 139 5.08 -13.29 -5.00
CA VAL A 139 4.53 -13.96 -3.81
C VAL A 139 3.12 -14.46 -4.07
N LYS A 140 2.24 -13.66 -4.67
CA LYS A 140 0.87 -14.06 -5.03
C LYS A 140 0.84 -15.14 -6.13
N MET A 141 1.85 -15.16 -7.00
CA MET A 141 2.03 -16.21 -8.02
C MET A 141 2.52 -17.50 -7.38
N ILE A 142 3.48 -17.43 -6.44
CA ILE A 142 3.94 -18.55 -5.62
C ILE A 142 2.78 -19.11 -4.79
N LEU A 143 2.02 -18.25 -4.09
CA LEU A 143 0.84 -18.66 -3.32
C LEU A 143 -0.22 -19.31 -4.21
N ARG A 144 -0.48 -18.77 -5.41
CA ARG A 144 -1.39 -19.40 -6.38
C ARG A 144 -0.86 -20.73 -6.89
N TYR A 145 0.44 -20.85 -7.16
CA TYR A 145 1.08 -22.10 -7.56
C TYR A 145 0.99 -23.16 -6.46
N VAL A 146 1.35 -22.80 -5.23
CA VAL A 146 1.22 -23.62 -4.01
C VAL A 146 -0.25 -24.06 -3.86
N HIS A 147 -1.19 -23.13 -3.87
CA HIS A 147 -2.62 -23.44 -3.77
C HIS A 147 -3.08 -24.44 -4.86
N ARG A 148 -2.68 -24.25 -6.12
CA ARG A 148 -3.04 -25.15 -7.23
C ARG A 148 -2.36 -26.52 -7.12
N PHE A 149 -1.12 -26.57 -6.65
CA PHE A 149 -0.36 -27.81 -6.42
C PHE A 149 -0.97 -28.65 -5.30
N TYR A 150 -1.43 -28.01 -4.22
CA TYR A 150 -2.09 -28.70 -3.11
C TYR A 150 -3.57 -29.03 -3.37
N GLN A 151 -4.27 -28.31 -4.26
CA GLN A 151 -5.61 -28.70 -4.72
C GLN A 151 -5.59 -29.92 -5.68
N GLY A 152 -4.45 -30.22 -6.32
CA GLY A 152 -4.31 -31.34 -7.26
C GLY A 152 -3.99 -32.70 -6.60
N ARG A 153 -3.72 -32.74 -5.30
CA ARG A 153 -3.65 -33.99 -4.52
C ARG A 153 -4.89 -34.04 -3.64
N GLY A 154 -5.91 -34.76 -4.11
CA GLY A 154 -7.20 -34.83 -3.44
C GLY A 154 -7.07 -35.29 -1.99
N ASP A 155 -7.28 -34.36 -1.06
CA ASP A 155 -8.00 -34.62 0.19
C ASP A 155 -8.46 -33.27 0.77
N LEU A 156 -9.71 -32.91 0.47
CA LEU A 156 -10.37 -31.67 0.89
C LEU A 156 -11.38 -31.93 2.01
N SER A 157 -11.08 -32.86 2.92
CA SER A 157 -11.99 -33.26 4.01
C SER A 157 -11.77 -32.49 5.32
N ALA A 158 -10.92 -31.46 5.36
CA ALA A 158 -10.66 -30.67 6.58
C ALA A 158 -10.77 -29.16 6.35
N LEU A 159 -11.93 -28.68 5.88
CA LEU A 159 -12.31 -27.26 5.99
C LEU A 159 -13.31 -27.10 7.14
N GLY A 160 -12.76 -27.13 8.37
CA GLY A 160 -13.35 -26.52 9.55
C GLY A 160 -12.52 -25.29 9.92
N SER A 161 -13.20 -24.19 10.23
CA SER A 161 -12.70 -22.87 10.66
C SER A 161 -11.43 -22.89 11.53
N ASN A 162 -10.25 -22.84 10.89
CA ASN A 162 -8.94 -22.31 11.34
C ASN A 162 -7.84 -22.89 10.42
N SER A 163 -7.57 -22.21 9.30
CA SER A 163 -6.76 -22.76 8.20
C SER A 163 -5.25 -22.78 8.49
N SER A 164 -4.76 -23.81 9.20
CA SER A 164 -3.36 -24.21 9.18
C SER A 164 -3.13 -25.26 8.08
N CYS A 165 -2.32 -24.96 7.07
CA CYS A 165 -1.96 -25.95 6.05
C CYS A 165 -1.06 -27.03 6.69
N PHE A 166 -1.48 -28.30 6.67
CA PHE A 166 -0.67 -29.41 7.15
C PHE A 166 0.42 -29.74 6.11
N CYS A 167 1.68 -29.53 6.46
CA CYS A 167 2.79 -30.29 5.89
C CYS A 167 2.63 -31.75 6.36
N SER A 168 3.16 -32.74 5.65
CA SER A 168 3.05 -34.19 5.98
C SER A 168 3.50 -34.56 7.41
N ASN A 169 4.05 -33.58 8.16
CA ASN A 169 4.53 -33.71 9.52
C ASN A 169 4.31 -32.44 10.39
N GLY A 170 3.47 -31.46 10.04
CA GLY A 170 3.30 -30.23 10.86
C GLY A 170 2.41 -29.14 10.26
N SER A 171 2.31 -27.96 10.87
CA SER A 171 1.52 -26.82 10.37
C SER A 171 2.42 -25.76 9.75
N LEU A 172 2.11 -25.31 8.52
CA LEU A 172 2.80 -24.19 7.87
C LEU A 172 2.36 -22.87 8.50
N ILE A 173 3.33 -22.04 8.88
CA ILE A 173 3.11 -20.70 9.40
C ILE A 173 4.02 -19.69 8.67
N LEU A 174 3.58 -18.44 8.61
CA LEU A 174 4.32 -17.33 8.01
C LEU A 174 5.02 -16.57 9.14
N GLN A 175 6.36 -16.60 9.16
CA GLN A 175 7.17 -15.93 10.19
C GLN A 175 8.33 -15.20 9.52
N GLU A 176 8.50 -13.90 9.81
CA GLU A 176 9.58 -13.06 9.26
C GLU A 176 9.75 -13.16 7.72
N ASN A 177 8.64 -13.09 6.98
CA ASN A 177 8.62 -13.22 5.51
C ASN A 177 9.18 -14.53 4.94
N ARG A 178 9.27 -15.59 5.76
CA ARG A 178 9.57 -16.96 5.33
C ARG A 178 8.39 -17.87 5.65
N ILE A 179 8.15 -18.85 4.77
CA ILE A 179 7.20 -19.94 5.03
C ILE A 179 7.98 -21.00 5.81
N VAL A 180 7.54 -21.32 7.03
CA VAL A 180 8.24 -22.21 7.96
C VAL A 180 7.27 -23.31 8.42
N CYS A 181 7.77 -24.54 8.56
CA CYS A 181 6.98 -25.68 9.02
C CYS A 181 7.16 -25.85 10.53
N ARG A 182 6.06 -25.77 11.31
CA ARG A 182 6.08 -25.99 12.76
C ARG A 182 5.64 -27.42 13.09
N LYS A 183 6.51 -28.18 13.77
CA LYS A 183 6.21 -29.51 14.33
C LYS A 183 6.64 -29.59 15.79
N ASN A 184 5.71 -29.95 16.69
CA ASN A 184 5.98 -30.20 18.12
C ASN A 184 6.80 -29.10 18.82
N GLY A 185 6.51 -27.83 18.51
CA GLY A 185 7.21 -26.68 19.11
C GLY A 185 8.48 -26.24 18.37
N SER A 186 8.99 -27.03 17.43
CA SER A 186 10.18 -26.71 16.62
C SER A 186 9.82 -26.15 15.24
N LEU A 187 10.60 -25.20 14.75
CA LEU A 187 10.47 -24.53 13.44
C LEU A 187 11.50 -25.11 12.46
N TRP A 188 11.06 -25.48 11.26
CA TRP A 188 11.87 -26.07 10.18
C TRP A 188 11.69 -25.31 8.86
#